data_AF-A0A1Z8ASL2-F1
#
_entry.id   AF-A0A1Z8ASL2-F1
#
_cell.length_a   1.000
_cell.length_b   1.000
_cell.length_c   1.000
_cell.angle_alpha   90.00
_cell.angle_beta   90.00
_cell.angle_gamma   90.00
#
_symmetry.space_group_name_H-M   'P 1'
#
loop_
_entity.id
_entity.type
_entity.pdbx_description
1 polymer ?
#
loop_
_entity_poly.entity_id
_entity_poly.type
_entity_poly.pdbx_seq_one_letter_code
_entity_poly.pdbx_strand_id
1 'polypeptide(L)'
;MSGDKKRKELNLDRDTIAILSIQAEKEGRNLKNYMEDILKDKANCSELNDEYKLMIDKKLQNHKIGELDYISEEEFRKQTSR
;
A
#
# COMPACT_ATOMS: atom_id res chain seq x y z
N MET A 1 12.42 18.32 -1.71
CA MET A 1 13.15 17.60 -0.64
C MET A 1 13.72 16.33 -1.23
N SER A 2 15.04 16.23 -1.38
CA SER A 2 15.70 15.04 -1.92
C SER A 2 15.88 14.03 -0.80
N GLY A 3 14.89 13.18 -0.56
CA GLY A 3 15.01 12.07 0.39
C GLY A 3 16.15 11.12 -0.01
N ASP A 4 16.70 10.38 0.95
CA ASP A 4 17.83 9.45 0.77
C ASP A 4 17.54 8.37 -0.30
N LYS A 5 17.83 8.69 -1.57
CA LYS A 5 17.72 7.74 -2.68
C LYS A 5 18.95 6.84 -2.70
N LYS A 6 18.76 5.55 -2.45
CA LYS A 6 19.82 4.54 -2.57
C LYS A 6 19.78 3.91 -3.97
N ARG A 7 20.92 3.90 -4.66
CA ARG A 7 21.08 3.16 -5.93
C ARG A 7 21.15 1.66 -5.63
N LYS A 8 20.44 0.86 -6.41
CA LYS A 8 20.49 -0.61 -6.38
C LYS A 8 20.78 -1.13 -7.77
N GLU A 9 21.71 -2.07 -7.86
CA GLU A 9 22.03 -2.81 -9.08
C GLU A 9 21.26 -4.14 -9.06
N LEU A 10 20.70 -4.53 -10.20
CA LEU A 10 19.88 -5.72 -10.36
C LEU A 10 20.38 -6.50 -11.56
N ASN A 11 20.62 -7.79 -11.36
CA ASN A 11 20.97 -8.73 -12.43
C ASN A 11 19.71 -9.52 -12.81
N LEU A 12 19.19 -9.24 -14.00
CA LEU A 12 18.00 -9.88 -14.55
C LEU A 12 18.36 -10.55 -15.88
N ASP A 13 17.69 -11.66 -16.20
CA ASP A 13 17.82 -12.29 -17.50
C ASP A 13 17.19 -11.42 -18.60
N ARG A 14 17.54 -11.73 -19.86
CA ARG A 14 17.11 -10.94 -21.01
C ARG A 14 15.60 -10.96 -21.21
N ASP A 15 14.95 -12.10 -20.95
CA ASP A 15 13.51 -12.26 -21.17
C ASP A 15 12.73 -11.43 -20.15
N THR A 16 13.17 -11.45 -18.89
CA THR A 16 12.64 -10.59 -17.82
C THR A 16 12.78 -9.11 -18.17
N ILE A 17 13.94 -8.66 -18.67
CA ILE A 17 14.14 -7.27 -19.08
C ILE A 17 13.19 -6.90 -20.24
N ALA A 18 13.02 -7.80 -21.22
CA ALA A 18 12.14 -7.56 -22.35
C ALA A 18 10.67 -7.43 -21.93
N ILE A 19 10.19 -8.32 -21.05
CA ILE A 19 8.83 -8.28 -20.52
C ILE A 19 8.59 -6.98 -19.75
N LEU A 20 9.51 -6.60 -18.86
CA LEU A 20 9.39 -5.36 -18.08
C LEU A 20 9.42 -4.11 -18.96
N SER A 21 10.22 -4.14 -20.04
CA SER A 21 10.29 -3.03 -21.00
C SER A 21 8.96 -2.85 -21.74
N ILE A 22 8.34 -3.94 -22.19
CA ILE A 22 7.02 -3.90 -22.84
C ILE A 22 5.96 -3.34 -21.87
N GLN A 23 6.01 -3.73 -20.60
CA GLN A 23 5.08 -3.20 -19.59
C GLN A 23 5.29 -1.71 -19.34
N ALA A 24 6.54 -1.26 -19.24
CA ALA A 24 6.87 0.15 -19.08
C ALA A 24 6.37 1.00 -20.27
N GLU A 25 6.58 0.51 -21.50
CA GLU A 25 6.09 1.17 -22.72
C GLU A 25 4.57 1.28 -22.76
N LYS A 26 3.85 0.22 -22.37
CA LYS A 26 2.37 0.24 -22.29
C LYS A 26 1.84 1.31 -21.33
N GLU A 27 2.60 1.62 -20.27
CA GLU A 27 2.26 2.67 -19.31
C GLU A 27 2.82 4.05 -19.68
N GLY A 28 3.52 4.17 -20.82
CA GLY A 28 4.13 5.42 -21.26
C GLY A 28 5.32 5.86 -20.40
N ARG A 29 6.02 4.91 -19.77
CA ARG A 29 7.11 5.16 -18.82
C ARG A 29 8.40 4.47 -19.29
N ASN A 30 9.55 4.98 -18.86
CA ASN A 30 10.80 4.25 -19.02
C ASN A 30 10.91 3.13 -17.97
N LEU A 31 11.70 2.10 -18.30
CA LEU A 31 11.87 0.91 -17.47
C LEU A 31 12.28 1.24 -16.03
N LYS A 32 13.19 2.20 -15.83
CA LYS A 32 13.63 2.61 -14.49
C LYS A 32 12.46 3.13 -13.65
N ASN A 33 11.70 4.07 -14.18
CA ASN A 33 10.58 4.68 -13.47
C ASN A 33 9.47 3.66 -13.21
N TYR A 34 9.23 2.76 -14.17
CA TYR A 34 8.31 1.64 -14.01
C TYR A 34 8.70 0.73 -12.84
N MET A 35 9.98 0.31 -12.79
CA MET A 35 10.49 -0.52 -11.70
C MET A 35 10.45 0.20 -10.34
N GLU A 36 10.79 1.49 -10.30
CA GLU A 36 10.69 2.28 -9.06
C GLU A 36 9.24 2.33 -8.54
N ASP A 37 8.26 2.43 -9.43
CA ASP A 37 6.84 2.48 -9.06
C ASP A 37 6.37 1.15 -8.49
N ILE A 38 6.63 0.03 -9.19
CA ILE A 38 6.29 -1.31 -8.71
C ILE A 38 6.90 -1.59 -7.34
N LEU A 39 8.16 -1.21 -7.12
CA LEU A 39 8.85 -1.45 -5.85
C LEU A 39 8.24 -0.62 -4.72
N LYS A 40 7.83 0.63 -4.99
CA LYS A 40 7.10 1.45 -4.01
C LYS A 40 5.73 0.86 -3.72
N ASP A 41 4.99 0.49 -4.75
CA ASP A 41 3.67 -0.11 -4.60
C ASP A 41 3.75 -1.40 -3.81
N LYS A 42 4.69 -2.30 -4.12
CA LYS A 42 4.91 -3.52 -3.33
C LYS A 42 5.32 -3.24 -1.90
N ALA A 43 6.15 -2.23 -1.65
CA ALA A 43 6.54 -1.86 -0.29
C ALA A 43 5.35 -1.32 0.52
N ASN A 44 4.50 -0.51 -0.12
CA ASN A 44 3.29 0.06 0.48
C ASN A 44 2.15 -0.97 0.59
N CYS A 45 2.15 -1.98 -0.27
CA CYS A 45 1.25 -3.12 -0.27
C CYS A 45 1.78 -4.27 0.59
N SER A 46 2.76 -3.99 1.47
CA SER A 46 3.07 -4.91 2.57
C SER A 46 1.77 -5.19 3.30
N GLU A 47 1.44 -6.47 3.43
CA GLU A 47 0.17 -6.94 3.99
C GLU A 47 -0.21 -6.14 5.23
N LEU A 48 -1.51 -5.93 5.44
CA LEU A 48 -2.07 -5.52 6.73
C LEU A 48 -1.27 -6.22 7.82
N ASN A 49 -0.50 -5.45 8.60
CA ASN A 49 0.38 -6.05 9.60
C ASN A 49 -0.45 -6.95 10.52
N ASP A 50 0.17 -7.97 11.12
CA ASP A 50 -0.57 -8.91 11.98
C ASP A 50 -1.30 -8.17 13.11
N GLU A 51 -0.77 -7.03 13.57
CA GLU A 51 -1.43 -6.13 14.52
C GLU A 51 -2.74 -5.54 13.99
N TYR A 52 -2.81 -5.12 12.72
CA TYR A 52 -4.02 -4.59 12.10
C TYR A 52 -5.01 -5.71 11.81
N LYS A 53 -4.56 -6.89 11.38
CA LYS A 53 -5.42 -8.08 11.27
C LYS A 53 -6.06 -8.40 12.64
N LEU A 54 -5.27 -8.43 13.71
CA LEU A 54 -5.76 -8.61 15.08
C LEU A 54 -6.71 -7.50 15.54
N MET A 55 -6.46 -6.25 15.16
CA MET A 55 -7.36 -5.13 15.47
C MET A 55 -8.72 -5.31 14.78
N ILE A 56 -8.71 -5.70 13.50
CA ILE A 56 -9.93 -5.95 12.73
C ILE A 56 -10.69 -7.16 13.29
N ASP A 57 -9.99 -8.26 13.62
CA ASP A 57 -10.59 -9.44 14.24
C ASP A 57 -11.26 -9.11 15.58
N LYS A 58 -10.60 -8.33 16.44
CA LYS A 58 -11.19 -7.84 17.69
C LYS A 58 -12.41 -6.97 17.45
N LYS A 59 -12.37 -6.02 16.50
CA LYS A 59 -13.54 -5.20 16.16
C LYS A 59 -14.70 -6.04 15.65
N LEU A 60 -14.45 -7.05 14.82
CA LEU A 60 -15.46 -7.98 14.33
C LEU A 60 -16.05 -8.85 15.45
N GLN A 61 -15.24 -9.29 16.41
CA GLN A 61 -15.73 -10.01 17.59
C GLN A 61 -16.60 -9.12 18.46
N ASN A 62 -16.14 -7.91 18.78
CA ASN A 62 -16.91 -6.95 19.60
C ASN A 62 -18.23 -6.56 18.91
N HIS A 63 -18.26 -6.48 17.58
CA HIS A 63 -19.51 -6.30 16.83
C HIS A 63 -20.49 -7.45 17.05
N LYS A 64 -20.03 -8.69 16.94
CA LYS A 64 -20.87 -9.89 17.12
C LYS A 64 -21.40 -10.03 18.54
N ILE A 65 -20.64 -9.56 19.53
CA ILE A 65 -21.00 -9.63 20.95
C ILE A 65 -21.87 -8.43 21.37
N GLY A 66 -21.99 -7.40 20.52
CA GLY A 66 -22.81 -6.21 20.77
C GLY A 66 -22.12 -5.15 21.64
N GLU A 67 -20.80 -5.20 21.76
CA GLU A 67 -19.97 -4.30 22.60
C GLU A 67 -19.38 -3.12 21.80
N LEU A 68 -19.81 -2.91 20.56
CA LEU A 68 -19.38 -1.74 19.78
C LEU A 68 -20.30 -0.56 20.04
N ASP A 69 -19.73 0.50 20.60
CA ASP A 69 -20.37 1.81 20.68
C ASP A 69 -20.30 2.48 19.32
N TYR A 70 -21.47 2.62 18.68
CA TYR A 70 -21.63 3.37 17.45
C TYR A 70 -21.98 4.82 17.78
N ILE A 71 -21.31 5.75 17.11
CA ILE A 71 -21.69 7.16 17.12
C ILE A 71 -22.34 7.51 15.78
N SER A 72 -23.26 8.48 15.81
CA SER A 72 -23.86 9.01 14.59
C SER A 72 -22.82 9.77 13.76
N GLU A 73 -23.00 9.83 12.44
CA GLU A 73 -22.08 10.58 11.57
C GLU A 73 -22.03 12.07 11.93
N GLU A 74 -23.17 12.65 12.34
CA GLU A 74 -23.24 14.04 12.81
C GLU A 74 -22.36 14.28 14.05
N GLU A 75 -22.38 13.33 14.98
CA GLU A 75 -21.60 13.39 16.22
C GLU A 75 -20.11 13.18 15.97
N PHE A 76 -19.76 12.25 15.08
CA PHE A 76 -18.38 12.09 14.60
C PHE A 76 -17.85 13.39 14.00
N ARG A 77 -18.59 14.00 13.07
CA ARG A 77 -18.18 15.27 12.43
C ARG A 77 -18.01 16.39 13.45
N LYS A 78 -18.85 16.49 14.47
CA LYS A 78 -18.70 17.49 15.56
C LYS A 78 -17.41 17.29 16.36
N GLN A 79 -16.98 16.05 16.59
CA GLN A 79 -15.76 15.75 17.35
C GLN A 79 -14.47 15.91 16.53
N THR A 80 -14.52 15.66 15.21
CA THR A 80 -13.33 15.66 14.36
C THR A 80 -13.16 16.93 13.52
N SER A 81 -14.16 17.82 13.45
CA SER A 81 -14.01 19.10 12.78
C SER A 81 -13.03 19.96 13.57
N ARG A 82 -11.84 20.18 12.99
CA ARG A 82 -10.84 21.13 13.49
C ARG A 82 -11.28 22.57 13.31
#